data_AF-A0A6B7Q2B1-F1
#
_entry.id   AF-A0A6B7Q2B1-F1
#
_cell.length_a   1.000
_cell.length_b   1.000
_cell.length_c   1.000
_cell.angle_alpha   90.00
_cell.angle_beta   90.00
_cell.angle_gamma   90.00
#
_symmetry.space_group_name_H-M   'P 1'
#
loop_
_entity.id
_entity.type
_entity.pdbx_description
1 polymer ?
#
loop_
_entity_poly.entity_id
_entity_poly.type
_entity_poly.pdbx_seq_one_letter_code
_entity_poly.pdbx_strand_id
1 'polypeptide(L)'
;MKIALTGALLASALVLPLAVTAGDFSPYVDSQGGISRPTDFRTNFVHLGSYAVLDEKSASRGLHDVYTEKASAEHYRKTGKFLDGATLVKEIRKLETSAMTTGNPVVWGSDAAVWFVMV
;
A
#
# COMPACT_ATOMS: atom_id res chain seq x y z
N MET A 1 -27.20 -32.53 66.01
CA MET A 1 -26.04 -32.25 65.11
C MET A 1 -26.59 -31.78 63.78
N LYS A 2 -26.48 -30.48 63.46
CA LYS A 2 -26.88 -29.92 62.15
C LYS A 2 -25.60 -29.68 61.34
N ILE A 3 -25.47 -30.37 60.22
CA ILE A 3 -24.32 -30.29 59.31
C ILE A 3 -24.64 -29.17 58.31
N ALA A 4 -23.83 -28.11 58.30
CA ALA A 4 -23.93 -27.03 57.32
C ALA A 4 -23.08 -27.40 56.09
N LEU A 5 -23.70 -27.47 54.92
CA LEU A 5 -23.05 -27.76 53.65
C LEU A 5 -22.73 -26.43 52.96
N THR A 6 -21.48 -25.98 53.00
CA THR A 6 -21.00 -24.80 52.28
C THR A 6 -20.72 -25.18 50.83
N GLY A 7 -21.60 -24.74 49.93
CA GLY A 7 -21.42 -24.86 48.48
C GLY A 7 -20.41 -23.82 47.97
N ALA A 8 -19.31 -24.28 47.37
CA ALA A 8 -18.36 -23.44 46.67
C ALA A 8 -18.84 -23.20 45.23
N LEU A 9 -19.13 -21.94 44.88
CA LEU A 9 -19.36 -21.54 43.48
C LEU A 9 -18.01 -21.45 42.75
N LEU A 10 -17.79 -22.33 41.77
CA LEU A 10 -16.75 -22.14 40.75
C LEU A 10 -17.24 -21.11 39.73
N ALA A 11 -16.66 -19.92 39.74
CA ALA A 11 -16.81 -18.94 38.67
C ALA A 11 -15.97 -19.38 37.46
N SER A 12 -16.64 -19.86 36.40
CA SER A 12 -15.99 -20.15 35.13
C SER A 12 -15.76 -18.84 34.37
N ALA A 13 -14.50 -18.45 34.19
CA ALA A 13 -14.15 -17.28 33.39
C ALA A 13 -14.35 -17.60 31.91
N LEU A 14 -15.39 -17.02 31.31
CA LEU A 14 -15.67 -17.10 29.89
C LEU A 14 -14.59 -16.30 29.14
N VAL A 15 -13.60 -17.00 28.57
CA VAL A 15 -12.62 -16.38 27.67
C VAL A 15 -13.34 -16.16 26.34
N LEU A 16 -13.81 -14.92 26.11
CA LEU A 16 -14.32 -14.52 24.81
C LEU A 16 -13.16 -14.52 23.81
N PRO A 17 -13.24 -15.27 22.69
CA PRO A 17 -12.27 -15.10 21.62
C PRO A 17 -12.40 -13.68 21.09
N LEU A 18 -11.29 -12.93 21.11
CA LEU A 18 -11.16 -11.72 20.32
C LEU A 18 -11.37 -12.12 18.86
N ALA A 19 -12.53 -11.79 18.31
CA ALA A 19 -12.72 -11.81 16.87
C ALA A 19 -11.71 -10.81 16.30
N VAL A 20 -10.64 -11.33 15.69
CA VAL A 20 -9.81 -10.53 14.80
C VAL A 20 -10.75 -10.07 13.69
N THR A 21 -11.09 -8.79 13.70
CA THR A 21 -11.69 -8.18 12.52
C THR A 21 -10.64 -8.34 11.43
N ALA A 22 -10.90 -9.19 10.44
CA ALA A 22 -10.15 -9.10 9.19
C ALA A 22 -10.21 -7.62 8.81
N GLY A 23 -9.06 -6.95 8.71
CA GLY A 23 -9.06 -5.61 8.15
C GLY A 23 -9.74 -5.67 6.80
N ASP A 24 -10.56 -4.67 6.46
CA ASP A 24 -11.15 -4.58 5.13
C ASP A 24 -10.04 -4.80 4.09
N PHE A 25 -10.24 -5.75 3.16
CA PHE A 25 -9.22 -6.24 2.21
C PHE A 25 -8.42 -5.08 1.60
N SER A 26 -9.10 -4.18 0.89
CA SER A 26 -8.53 -2.91 0.44
C SER A 26 -9.66 -1.89 0.31
N PRO A 27 -9.46 -0.62 0.71
CA PRO A 27 -10.47 0.42 0.51
C PRO A 27 -10.62 0.80 -0.98
N TYR A 28 -9.74 0.30 -1.85
CA TYR A 28 -9.75 0.60 -3.28
C TYR A 28 -10.39 -0.49 -4.13
N VAL A 29 -10.90 -1.56 -3.51
CA VAL A 29 -11.60 -2.65 -4.20
C VAL A 29 -13.06 -2.68 -3.77
N ASP A 30 -13.96 -2.57 -4.74
CA ASP A 30 -15.40 -2.67 -4.48
C ASP A 30 -15.86 -4.12 -4.29
N SER A 31 -17.12 -4.31 -3.88
CA SER A 31 -17.71 -5.64 -3.64
C SER A 31 -17.75 -6.56 -4.87
N GLN A 32 -17.57 -6.02 -6.07
CA GLN A 32 -17.55 -6.78 -7.33
C GLN A 32 -16.11 -7.03 -7.82
N GLY A 33 -15.10 -6.59 -7.06
CA GLY A 33 -13.68 -6.68 -7.42
C GLY A 33 -13.19 -5.54 -8.32
N GLY A 34 -13.97 -4.48 -8.49
CA GLY A 34 -13.56 -3.29 -9.24
C GLY A 34 -12.47 -2.52 -8.50
N ILE A 35 -11.34 -2.24 -9.17
CA ILE A 35 -10.21 -1.49 -8.61
C ILE A 35 -10.36 0.00 -8.93
N SER A 36 -10.33 0.83 -7.90
CA SER A 36 -10.31 2.29 -7.99
C SER A 36 -8.90 2.84 -7.76
N ARG A 37 -8.62 4.02 -8.33
CA ARG A 37 -7.32 4.68 -8.17
C ARG A 37 -7.32 5.55 -6.91
N PRO A 38 -6.40 5.33 -5.95
CA PRO A 38 -6.15 6.30 -4.88
C PRO A 38 -5.78 7.65 -5.50
N THR A 39 -6.39 8.76 -5.08
CA THR A 39 -6.15 10.08 -5.72
C THR A 39 -5.11 10.93 -5.00
N ASP A 40 -4.83 10.61 -3.75
CA ASP A 40 -3.93 11.27 -2.82
C ASP A 40 -2.63 10.47 -2.56
N PHE A 41 -2.36 9.43 -3.36
CA PHE A 41 -1.19 8.56 -3.18
C PHE A 41 0.13 9.33 -3.14
N ARG A 42 0.31 10.36 -3.98
CA ARG A 42 1.56 11.14 -3.99
C ARG A 42 1.86 11.83 -2.66
N THR A 43 0.84 12.17 -1.88
CA THR A 43 0.99 12.84 -0.58
C THR A 43 0.97 11.85 0.59
N ASN A 44 0.22 10.75 0.46
CA ASN A 44 -0.08 9.87 1.60
C ASN A 44 0.58 8.49 1.52
N PHE A 45 1.06 8.07 0.36
CA PHE A 45 1.73 6.78 0.19
C PHE A 45 3.25 6.94 0.32
N VAL A 46 3.92 5.84 0.65
CA VAL A 46 5.38 5.76 0.67
C VAL A 46 5.86 5.51 -0.75
N HIS A 47 6.78 6.35 -1.23
CA HIS A 47 7.51 6.11 -2.46
C HIS A 47 8.50 4.95 -2.28
N LEU A 48 8.36 3.92 -3.12
CA LEU A 48 9.18 2.72 -3.09
C LEU A 48 10.41 2.82 -3.99
N GLY A 49 10.37 3.69 -5.00
CA GLY A 49 11.48 3.91 -5.91
C GLY A 49 11.03 4.40 -7.29
N SER A 50 12.03 4.80 -8.07
CA SER A 50 11.84 5.32 -9.43
C SER A 50 12.76 4.64 -10.42
N TYR A 51 12.30 4.52 -11.67
CA TYR A 51 13.14 4.14 -12.81
C TYR A 51 12.69 4.88 -14.08
N ALA A 52 13.61 5.13 -15.00
CA ALA A 52 13.31 5.85 -16.23
C ALA A 52 13.41 4.92 -17.45
N VAL A 53 12.45 5.03 -18.36
CA VAL A 53 12.49 4.38 -19.68
C VAL A 53 12.82 5.47 -20.70
N LEU A 54 14.06 5.46 -21.18
CA LEU A 54 14.61 6.49 -22.07
C LEU A 54 14.47 6.17 -23.57
N ASP A 55 14.00 4.98 -23.93
CA ASP A 55 13.75 4.64 -25.34
C ASP A 55 12.58 5.48 -25.90
N GLU A 56 12.84 6.27 -26.93
CA GLU A 56 11.86 7.12 -27.61
C GLU A 56 10.77 6.33 -28.33
N LYS A 57 11.03 5.07 -28.69
CA LYS A 57 10.08 4.18 -29.37
C LYS A 57 9.24 3.36 -28.39
N SER A 58 9.55 3.40 -27.10
CA SER A 58 8.83 2.64 -26.10
C SER A 58 7.48 3.28 -25.78
N ALA A 59 6.41 2.48 -25.86
CA ALA A 59 5.09 2.89 -25.37
C ALA A 59 5.08 3.18 -23.86
N SER A 60 6.09 2.71 -23.13
CA SER A 60 6.29 2.98 -21.70
C SER A 60 7.36 4.05 -21.46
N ARG A 61 7.70 4.91 -22.44
CA ARG A 61 8.63 6.02 -22.21
C ARG A 61 8.14 6.91 -21.07
N GLY A 62 9.01 7.19 -20.10
CA GLY A 62 8.67 8.05 -18.97
C GLY A 62 9.55 7.83 -17.75
N LEU A 63 9.32 8.64 -16.71
CA LEU A 63 9.78 8.37 -15.34
C LEU A 63 8.68 7.59 -14.61
N HIS A 64 9.03 6.41 -14.10
CA HIS A 64 8.11 5.52 -13.43
C HIS A 64 8.35 5.64 -11.93
N ASP A 65 7.34 6.08 -11.20
CA ASP A 65 7.35 6.21 -9.75
C ASP A 65 6.37 5.18 -9.16
N VAL A 66 6.82 4.43 -8.14
CA VAL A 66 6.01 3.39 -7.49
C VAL A 66 5.75 3.75 -6.04
N TYR A 67 4.53 3.55 -5.59
CA TYR A 67 4.05 3.91 -4.25
C TYR A 67 3.21 2.79 -3.64
N THR A 68 3.16 2.71 -2.31
CA THR A 68 2.24 1.83 -1.55
C THR A 68 1.87 2.46 -0.21
N GLU A 69 0.84 1.97 0.47
CA GLU A 69 0.47 2.48 1.79
C GLU A 69 1.62 2.29 2.79
N LYS A 70 1.75 3.24 3.74
CA LYS A 70 2.78 3.16 4.78
C LYS A 70 2.75 1.83 5.54
N ALA A 71 1.56 1.35 5.89
CA ALA A 71 1.38 0.08 6.60
C ALA A 71 1.89 -1.12 5.78
N SER A 72 1.59 -1.14 4.48
CA SER A 72 2.05 -2.16 3.52
C SER A 72 3.57 -2.17 3.41
N ALA A 73 4.19 -1.00 3.24
CA ALA A 73 5.65 -0.86 3.19
C ALA A 73 6.32 -1.32 4.49
N GLU A 74 5.79 -0.91 5.65
CA GLU A 74 6.32 -1.31 6.96
C GLU A 74 6.18 -2.81 7.21
N HIS A 75 5.05 -3.41 6.82
CA HIS A 75 4.84 -4.84 6.96
C HIS A 75 5.82 -5.61 6.06
N TYR A 76 5.95 -5.23 4.80
CA TYR A 76 6.90 -5.85 3.86
C TYR A 76 8.34 -5.79 4.39
N ARG A 77 8.77 -4.66 4.96
CA ARG A 77 10.12 -4.54 5.55
C ARG A 77 10.34 -5.48 6.73
N LYS A 78 9.29 -5.84 7.48
CA LYS A 78 9.37 -6.74 8.65
C LYS A 78 9.30 -8.21 8.25
N THR A 79 8.49 -8.55 7.24
CA THR A 79 8.10 -9.93 6.96
C THR A 79 8.56 -10.43 5.58
N GLY A 80 8.97 -9.54 4.68
CA GLY A 80 9.27 -9.85 3.28
C GLY A 80 8.04 -10.15 2.43
N LYS A 81 6.83 -9.87 2.93
CA LYS A 81 5.55 -10.12 2.24
C LYS A 81 4.66 -8.89 2.30
N PHE A 82 3.85 -8.66 1.28
CA PHE A 82 2.82 -7.63 1.34
C PHE A 82 1.63 -8.12 2.17
N LEU A 83 0.90 -7.19 2.79
CA LEU A 83 -0.38 -7.48 3.40
C LEU A 83 -1.37 -7.93 2.33
N ASP A 84 -2.35 -8.73 2.74
CA ASP A 84 -3.49 -8.99 1.88
C ASP A 84 -4.21 -7.66 1.59
N GLY A 85 -4.50 -7.42 0.30
CA GLY A 85 -5.06 -6.17 -0.24
C GLY A 85 -4.16 -4.93 -0.15
N ALA A 86 -2.84 -5.11 -0.01
CA ALA A 86 -1.89 -4.01 -0.17
C ALA A 86 -1.98 -3.38 -1.57
N THR A 87 -2.10 -2.06 -1.65
CA THR A 87 -2.25 -1.37 -2.93
C THR A 87 -0.91 -0.80 -3.39
N LEU A 88 -0.56 -1.10 -4.64
CA LEU A 88 0.57 -0.48 -5.33
C LEU A 88 0.05 0.45 -6.43
N VAL A 89 0.49 1.70 -6.39
CA VAL A 89 0.26 2.67 -7.46
C VAL A 89 1.57 2.87 -8.20
N LYS A 90 1.56 2.62 -9.49
CA LYS A 90 2.64 3.00 -10.41
C LYS A 90 2.15 4.14 -11.28
N GLU A 91 2.91 5.22 -11.31
CA GLU A 91 2.66 6.35 -12.19
C GLU A 91 3.81 6.52 -13.18
N ILE A 92 3.48 6.76 -14.44
CA ILE A 92 4.44 7.14 -15.47
C ILE A 92 4.23 8.62 -15.75
N ARG A 93 5.31 9.40 -15.60
CA ARG A 93 5.37 10.83 -15.90
C ARG A 93 6.20 11.07 -17.15
N LYS A 94 5.86 12.09 -17.93
CA LYS A 94 6.63 12.47 -19.12
C LYS A 94 8.04 12.87 -18.71
N LEU A 95 9.02 12.68 -19.61
CA LEU A 95 10.39 13.12 -19.39
C LEU A 95 10.59 14.51 -19.98
N GLU A 96 11.11 15.43 -19.17
CA GLU A 96 11.67 16.71 -19.61
C GLU A 96 13.18 16.69 -19.44
N THR A 97 13.86 17.50 -20.26
CA THR A 97 15.31 17.57 -20.28
C THR A 97 15.79 18.99 -20.52
N SER A 98 16.85 19.40 -19.81
CA SER A 98 17.52 20.69 -20.03
C SER A 98 18.93 20.67 -19.47
N ALA A 99 19.73 21.67 -19.85
CA ALA A 99 20.98 21.97 -19.17
C ALA A 99 20.67 22.61 -17.80
N MET A 100 21.24 22.07 -16.72
CA MET A 100 21.14 22.60 -15.36
C MET A 100 22.52 22.71 -14.71
N THR A 101 22.63 23.38 -13.56
CA THR A 101 23.90 23.50 -12.83
C THR A 101 24.44 22.15 -12.34
N THR A 102 23.60 21.13 -12.24
CA THR A 102 23.93 19.77 -11.79
C THR A 102 24.25 18.81 -12.94
N GLY A 103 24.12 19.24 -14.20
CA GLY A 103 24.42 18.39 -15.36
C GLY A 103 23.84 18.93 -16.67
N ASN A 104 24.31 18.37 -17.78
CA ASN A 104 23.76 18.68 -19.10
C ASN A 104 23.88 17.46 -20.05
N PRO A 105 22.77 16.82 -20.44
CA PRO A 105 21.40 17.11 -20.00
C PRO A 105 21.08 16.56 -18.59
N VAL A 106 20.23 17.25 -17.85
CA VAL A 106 19.48 16.67 -16.72
C VAL A 106 18.10 16.28 -17.21
N VAL A 107 17.59 15.14 -16.76
CA VAL A 107 16.27 14.61 -17.11
C VAL A 107 15.43 14.45 -15.84
N TRP A 108 14.16 14.88 -15.87
CA TRP A 108 13.22 14.71 -14.76
C TRP A 108 11.82 14.36 -15.26
N GLY A 109 10.98 13.83 -14.36
CA GLY A 109 9.57 13.60 -14.65
C GLY A 109 8.75 14.88 -14.52
N SER A 110 7.86 15.16 -15.46
CA SER A 110 6.90 16.27 -15.41
C SER A 110 5.46 15.78 -15.22
N ASP A 111 4.58 16.00 -16.19
CA ASP A 111 3.16 15.66 -16.14
C ASP A 111 2.92 14.15 -16.02
N ALA A 112 1.88 13.77 -15.27
CA ALA A 112 1.36 12.41 -15.29
C ALA A 112 0.87 12.06 -16.70
N ALA A 113 1.33 10.93 -17.24
CA ALA A 113 0.91 10.41 -18.54
C ALA A 113 -0.04 9.23 -18.38
N VAL A 114 0.30 8.27 -17.52
CA VAL A 114 -0.50 7.07 -17.27
C VAL A 114 -0.26 6.54 -15.86
N TRP A 115 -1.21 5.79 -15.33
CA TRP A 115 -1.13 5.16 -14.03
C TRP A 115 -1.59 3.71 -14.11
N PHE A 116 -1.12 2.90 -13.17
CA PHE A 116 -1.51 1.52 -12.97
C PHE A 116 -1.72 1.30 -11.47
N VAL A 117 -2.76 0.54 -11.12
CA VAL A 117 -3.03 0.14 -9.74
C VAL A 117 -3.08 -1.37 -9.69
N MET A 118 -2.42 -1.93 -8.68
CA MET A 118 -2.48 -3.33 -8.30
C MET A 118 -2.92 -3.40 -6.85
N VAL A 119 -3.78 -4.36 -6.53
CA VAL A 119 -4.21 -4.72 -5.19
C VAL A 119 -4.04 -6.22 -5.04
#